data_AF-A0A2G9XQ28-F1
#
_entry.id   AF-A0A2G9XQ28-F1
#
_cell.length_a   1.000
_cell.length_b   1.000
_cell.length_c   1.000
_cell.angle_alpha   90.00
_cell.angle_beta   90.00
_cell.angle_gamma   90.00
#
_symmetry.space_group_name_H-M   'P 1'
#
loop_
_entity.id
_entity.type
_entity.pdbx_description
1 polymer ?
#
loop_
_entity_poly.entity_id
_entity_poly.type
_entity_poly.pdbx_seq_one_letter_code
_entity_poly.pdbx_strand_id
1 'polypeptide(L)' 'MWQAAGDLHAGEAETLVLARRKKADWFLTDDSATRFFVSLLGMEVHGSLGVILWNAAHGYLNCNETKQVLKRLEQ' A
#
# COMPACT_ATOMS: atom_id res chain seq x y z
N MET A 1 -16.13 -4.32 -16.77
CA MET A 1 -15.68 -5.72 -16.63
C MET A 1 -14.89 -5.99 -15.33
N TRP A 2 -14.54 -4.99 -14.50
CA TRP A 2 -13.86 -5.19 -13.21
C TRP A 2 -14.70 -4.79 -11.99
N GLN A 3 -15.54 -3.75 -12.13
CA GLN A 3 -16.55 -3.39 -11.12
C GLN A 3 -17.58 -4.51 -10.83
N ALA A 4 -17.75 -5.45 -11.77
CA ALA A 4 -18.74 -6.52 -11.66
C ALA A 4 -18.24 -7.73 -10.85
N ALA A 5 -16.93 -7.84 -10.58
CA ALA A 5 -16.34 -8.92 -9.80
C ALA A 5 -16.30 -8.62 -8.29
N GLY A 6 -16.60 -7.39 -7.87
CA GLY A 6 -16.59 -6.99 -6.45
C GLY A 6 -15.20 -6.72 -5.86
N ASP A 7 -14.13 -7.10 -6.57
CA ASP A 7 -12.76 -7.11 -6.01
C ASP A 7 -12.00 -5.77 -6.07
N LEU A 8 -12.49 -4.78 -6.83
CA LEU A 8 -11.84 -3.47 -6.96
C LEU A 8 -12.87 -2.34 -6.94
N HIS A 9 -12.87 -1.56 -5.86
CA HIS A 9 -13.76 -0.42 -5.72
C HIS A 9 -13.39 0.72 -6.69
N ALA A 10 -14.36 1.59 -7.02
CA ALA A 10 -14.16 2.64 -8.01
C ALA A 10 -12.97 3.57 -7.68
N GLY A 11 -12.82 3.97 -6.41
CA GLY A 11 -11.70 4.81 -5.98
C GLY A 11 -10.34 4.12 -6.11
N GLU A 12 -10.27 2.81 -5.90
CA GLU A 12 -9.03 2.05 -6.05
C GLU A 12 -8.66 1.84 -7.52
N ALA A 13 -9.66 1.62 -8.38
CA ALA A 13 -9.46 1.60 -9.82
C ALA A 13 -8.93 2.95 -10.35
N GLU A 14 -9.49 4.06 -9.89
CA GLU A 14 -9.02 5.41 -10.23
C GLU A 14 -7.59 5.66 -9.75
N THR A 15 -7.29 5.27 -8.51
CA THR A 15 -5.95 5.38 -7.92
C THR A 15 -4.94 4.56 -8.72
N LEU A 16 -5.29 3.35 -9.16
CA LEU A 16 -4.42 2.50 -9.97
C LEU A 16 -4.11 3.14 -11.32
N VAL A 17 -5.13 3.68 -12.00
CA VAL A 17 -4.93 4.40 -13.27
C VAL A 17 -4.02 5.62 -13.06
N LEU A 18 -4.23 6.37 -11.99
CA LEU A 18 -3.40 7.53 -11.65
C LEU A 18 -1.95 7.13 -11.36
N ALA A 19 -1.74 6.10 -10.52
CA ALA A 19 -0.42 5.59 -10.16
C ALA A 19 0.37 5.15 -11.40
N ARG A 20 -0.27 4.42 -12.33
CA ARG A 20 0.36 4.02 -13.60
C ARG A 20 0.72 5.21 -14.48
N ARG A 21 -0.16 6.21 -14.58
CA ARG A 21 0.11 7.43 -15.36
C ARG A 21 1.26 8.25 -14.79
N LYS A 22 1.36 8.32 -13.47
CA LYS A 22 2.44 9.01 -12.76
C LYS A 22 3.73 8.20 -12.68
N LYS A 23 3.71 6.94 -13.10
CA LYS A 23 4.81 5.98 -12.89
C LYS A 23 5.24 5.95 -11.43
N ALA A 24 4.25 5.92 -10.53
CA ALA A 24 4.52 5.83 -9.11
C ALA A 24 5.28 4.53 -8.82
N ASP A 25 6.28 4.61 -7.95
CA ASP A 25 7.04 3.45 -7.53
C ASP A 25 6.18 2.51 -6.68
N TRP A 26 5.33 3.10 -5.82
CA TRP A 26 4.47 2.36 -4.90
C TRP A 26 2.99 2.69 -5.05
N PHE A 27 2.18 1.67 -4.82
CA PHE A 27 0.75 1.76 -4.61
C PHE A 27 0.44 1.56 -3.13
N LEU A 28 -0.31 2.48 -2.51
CA LEU A 28 -0.65 2.38 -1.10
C LEU A 28 -2.11 1.94 -0.93
N THR A 29 -2.31 0.77 -0.31
CA THR A 29 -3.64 0.32 0.10
C THR A 29 -3.57 -0.64 1.29
N ASP A 30 -4.51 -0.46 2.22
CA ASP A 30 -4.77 -1.40 3.31
C ASP A 30 -5.87 -2.43 2.94
N ASP A 31 -6.47 -2.32 1.75
CA ASP A 31 -7.38 -3.34 1.23
C ASP A 31 -6.61 -4.56 0.68
N SER A 32 -7.03 -5.75 1.11
CA SER A 32 -6.35 -7.00 0.77
C SER A 32 -6.63 -7.49 -0.65
N ALA A 33 -7.84 -7.26 -1.18
CA ALA A 33 -8.23 -7.67 -2.53
C ALA A 33 -7.52 -6.81 -3.58
N THR A 34 -7.49 -5.50 -3.36
CA THR A 34 -6.78 -4.55 -4.20
C THR A 34 -5.29 -4.76 -4.16
N ARG A 35 -4.71 -5.08 -2.99
CA ARG A 35 -3.30 -5.45 -2.90
C ARG A 35 -2.95 -6.63 -3.79
N PHE A 36 -3.75 -7.70 -3.72
CA PHE A 36 -3.55 -8.86 -4.57
C PHE A 36 -3.66 -8.46 -6.05
N PHE A 37 -4.73 -7.77 -6.43
CA PHE A 37 -4.97 -7.37 -7.82
C PHE A 37 -3.88 -6.47 -8.39
N VAL A 38 -3.47 -5.43 -7.66
CA VAL A 38 -2.43 -4.49 -8.11
C VAL A 38 -1.07 -5.17 -8.19
N SER A 39 -0.76 -6.10 -7.28
CA SER A 39 0.48 -6.88 -7.36
C SER A 39 0.56 -7.77 -8.61
N LEU A 40 -0.58 -8.35 -9.05
CA LEU A 40 -0.65 -9.12 -10.31
C LEU A 40 -0.35 -8.25 -11.55
N LEU A 41 -0.51 -6.93 -11.44
CA LEU A 41 -0.20 -5.97 -12.49
C LEU A 41 1.26 -5.48 -12.45
N GLY A 42 2.10 -6.05 -11.59
CA GLY A 42 3.53 -5.77 -11.48
C GLY A 42 3.86 -4.45 -10.79
N MET A 43 2.92 -3.91 -10.01
CA MET A 43 3.15 -2.70 -9.21
C MET A 43 3.41 -3.09 -7.76
N GLU A 44 4.41 -2.46 -7.14
CA GLU A 44 4.75 -2.71 -5.74
C GLU A 44 3.69 -2.09 -4.83
N VAL A 45 3.13 -2.90 -3.93
CA VAL A 45 2.04 -2.48 -3.04
C VAL A 45 2.49 -2.50 -1.59
N HIS A 46 2.24 -1.40 -0.89
CA HIS A 46 2.51 -1.27 0.55
C HIS A 46 1.26 -0.85 1.31
N GLY A 47 0.99 -1.52 2.43
CA GLY A 47 0.08 -1.01 3.45
C GLY A 47 0.83 -0.17 4.49
N SER A 48 0.12 0.31 5.50
CA SER A 48 0.68 1.14 6.58
C SER A 48 1.89 0.48 7.27
N LEU A 49 1.83 -0.84 7.53
CA LEU A 49 2.95 -1.60 8.11
C LEU A 49 4.19 -1.62 7.20
N GLY A 50 4.00 -1.80 5.89
CA GLY A 50 5.11 -1.83 4.92
C GLY A 50 5.87 -0.51 4.89
N VAL A 51 5.15 0.61 4.92
CA VAL A 51 5.74 1.95 4.97
C VAL A 51 6.59 2.14 6.24
N ILE A 52 6.11 1.68 7.40
CA ILE A 52 6.85 1.79 8.66
C ILE A 52 8.14 0.96 8.60
N LEU A 53 8.04 -0.30 8.16
CA LEU A 53 9.19 -1.19 8.08
C LEU A 53 10.23 -0.69 7.08
N TRP A 54 9.80 -0.12 5.94
CA TRP A 54 10.72 0.48 4.99
C TRP A 54 11.49 1.65 5.59
N ASN A 55 10.81 2.53 6.34
CA ASN A 55 11.46 3.65 7.00
C ASN A 55 12.48 3.20 8.06
N ALA A 56 12.15 2.15 8.82
CA ALA A 56 13.09 1.55 9.77
C ALA A 56 14.31 0.95 9.06
N ALA A 57 14.11 0.23 7.95
CA ALA A 57 15.18 -0.38 7.17
C ALA A 57 16.14 0.66 6.56
N HIS A 58 15.64 1.85 6.21
CA HIS A 58 16.43 2.94 5.64
C HIS A 58 16.99 3.91 6.69
N GLY A 59 16.74 3.66 7.98
CA GLY A 59 17.25 4.49 9.08
C GLY A 59 16.52 5.82 9.28
N TYR A 60 15.35 6.01 8.63
CA TYR A 60 14.48 7.17 8.88
C TYR A 60 13.73 7.07 10.21
N LEU A 61 13.56 5.84 10.72
CA LEU A 61 13.07 5.57 12.07
C LEU A 61 14.09 4.75 12.82
N ASN A 62 14.41 5.15 14.04
CA ASN A 62 15.19 4.31 14.94
C ASN A 62 14.30 3.21 15.57
N CYS A 63 14.94 2.26 16.27
CA CYS A 63 14.25 1.12 16.87
C CYS A 63 13.14 1.54 17.86
N ASN A 64 13.36 2.59 18.65
CA ASN A 64 12.38 3.05 19.64
C ASN A 64 11.18 3.73 18.95
N GLU A 65 11.44 4.59 17.96
CA GLU A 65 10.41 5.23 17.15
C GLU A 65 9.57 4.21 16.38
N THR A 66 10.23 3.23 15.76
CA THR A 66 9.56 2.14 15.03
C THR A 66 8.59 1.38 15.96
N LYS A 67 9.04 0.99 17.16
CA LYS A 67 8.18 0.32 18.15
C LYS A 67 6.98 1.17 18.57
N GLN A 68 7.19 2.48 18.77
CA GLN A 68 6.10 3.39 19.13
C GLN A 68 5.06 3.52 18.01
N VAL A 69 5.51 3.65 16.76
CA VAL A 69 4.61 3.75 15.60
C VAL A 69 3.85 2.44 15.40
N LEU A 70 4.52 1.29 15.48
CA LEU A 70 3.87 -0.02 15.39
C LEU A 70 2.80 -0.21 16.46
N LYS A 71 3.08 0.18 17.71
CA LYS A 71 2.08 0.11 18.80
C LYS A 71 0.85 0.99 18.54
N ARG A 72 1.00 2.11 17.84
CA ARG A 72 -0.14 2.95 17.44
C ARG A 72 -0.94 2.35 16.28
N LEU A 73 -0.30 1.55 15.42
CA LEU A 73 -0.96 0.89 14.30
C LEU A 73 -1.82 -0.29 14.73
N GLU A 74 -1.50 -0.92 15.87
CA GLU A 74 -2.28 -2.02 16.47
C GLU A 74 -3.59 -1.56 17.14
N GLN A 75 -3.79 -0.25 17.33
CA GLN A 75 -4.94 0.34 18.04
C GLN A 75 -6.06 0.72 17.07
#